data_AF-A0A094C745-F1
#
_entry.id   AF-A0A094C745-F1
#
_cell.length_a   1.000
_cell.length_b   1.000
_cell.length_c   1.000
_cell.angle_alpha   90.00
_cell.angle_beta   90.00
_cell.angle_gamma   90.00
#
_symmetry.space_group_name_H-M   'P 1'
#
loop_
_entity.id
_entity.type
_entity.pdbx_description
1 polymer ?
#
loop_
_entity_poly.entity_id
_entity_poly.type
_entity_poly.pdbx_seq_one_letter_code
_entity_poly.pdbx_strand_id
1 'polypeptide(L)'
;VVDKYLAKCKDLGFDVVELSCGFLSFPPDDWLRLVEKVQKHGLKPKPELGIQFGAGGDTETSALESTGTSDPAKLIEMGRMFLAAGVEVMMIESEGITENVRSWRTDVIQKILRDLPMENVMFEAAEPKVFNCQVVQLACLRSGIWGMADTFGKVVSFRDGN
;
A
#
# COMPACT_ATOMS: atom_id res chain seq x y z
N VAL A 1 -19.46 -11.71 13.68
CA VAL A 1 -19.72 -10.94 12.44
C VAL A 1 -18.57 -11.14 11.45
N VAL A 2 -17.32 -10.87 11.83
CA VAL A 2 -16.12 -11.07 11.00
C VAL A 2 -16.03 -12.47 10.35
N ASP A 3 -16.26 -13.55 11.10
CA ASP A 3 -16.17 -14.91 10.53
C ASP A 3 -17.21 -15.16 9.43
N LYS A 4 -18.42 -14.62 9.58
CA LYS A 4 -19.46 -14.72 8.56
C LYS A 4 -19.06 -13.95 7.29
N TYR A 5 -18.39 -12.81 7.45
CA TYR A 5 -17.88 -12.02 6.33
C TYR A 5 -16.79 -12.78 5.58
N LEU A 6 -15.79 -13.33 6.29
CA LEU A 6 -14.70 -14.09 5.69
C LEU A 6 -15.18 -15.38 5.01
N ALA A 7 -16.09 -16.12 5.64
CA ALA A 7 -16.73 -17.27 5.02
C ALA A 7 -17.43 -16.86 3.72
N LYS A 8 -18.17 -15.74 3.73
CA LYS A 8 -18.84 -15.25 2.52
C LYS A 8 -17.86 -14.81 1.44
N CYS A 9 -16.74 -14.16 1.80
CA CYS A 9 -15.68 -13.84 0.84
C CYS A 9 -15.15 -15.10 0.16
N LYS A 10 -14.91 -16.16 0.93
CA LYS A 10 -14.45 -17.44 0.37
C LYS A 10 -15.49 -18.10 -0.52
N ASP A 11 -16.76 -18.10 -0.10
CA ASP A 11 -17.88 -18.64 -0.89
C ASP A 11 -18.07 -17.91 -2.23
N LEU A 12 -17.73 -16.62 -2.28
CA LEU A 12 -17.77 -15.80 -3.50
C LEU A 12 -16.54 -16.01 -4.39
N GLY A 13 -15.56 -16.81 -3.96
CA GLY A 13 -14.34 -17.10 -4.71
C GLY A 13 -13.25 -16.04 -4.60
N PHE A 14 -13.30 -15.16 -3.60
CA PHE A 14 -12.17 -14.26 -3.34
C PHE A 14 -10.99 -15.04 -2.74
N ASP A 15 -9.78 -14.67 -3.16
CA ASP A 15 -8.53 -15.21 -2.62
C ASP A 15 -7.86 -14.27 -1.62
N VAL A 16 -8.14 -12.98 -1.72
CA VAL A 16 -7.49 -11.90 -0.96
C VAL A 16 -8.55 -11.09 -0.22
N VAL A 17 -8.25 -10.70 1.01
CA VAL A 17 -9.06 -9.74 1.78
C VAL A 17 -8.15 -8.61 2.23
N GLU A 18 -8.51 -7.40 1.85
CA GLU A 18 -7.85 -6.19 2.34
C GLU A 18 -8.25 -5.90 3.78
N LEU A 19 -7.28 -5.48 4.59
CA LEU A 19 -7.50 -5.07 5.98
C LEU A 19 -7.08 -3.62 6.14
N SER A 20 -8.02 -2.69 5.92
CA SER A 20 -7.83 -1.25 6.07
C SER A 20 -8.32 -0.74 7.42
N CYS A 21 -7.66 0.30 7.94
CA CYS A 21 -7.96 0.90 9.24
C CYS A 21 -8.19 2.42 9.14
N GLY A 22 -8.52 2.94 7.97
CA GLY A 22 -8.56 4.39 7.75
C GLY A 22 -9.54 5.16 8.64
N PHE A 23 -10.64 4.52 9.06
CA PHE A 23 -11.62 5.13 9.97
C PHE A 23 -11.53 4.64 11.42
N LEU A 24 -10.63 3.70 11.74
CA LEU A 24 -10.61 2.99 13.02
C LEU A 24 -9.18 2.81 13.52
N SER A 25 -8.91 3.16 14.77
CA SER A 25 -7.64 2.79 15.42
C SER A 25 -7.74 1.36 15.95
N PHE A 26 -6.84 0.48 15.50
CA PHE A 26 -6.68 -0.87 16.07
C PHE A 26 -5.30 -1.00 16.73
N PRO A 27 -5.23 -1.57 17.95
CA PRO A 27 -3.94 -2.00 18.50
C PRO A 27 -3.24 -2.98 17.54
N PRO A 28 -1.90 -2.93 17.42
CA PRO A 28 -1.14 -3.84 16.54
C PRO A 28 -1.49 -5.33 16.75
N ASP A 29 -1.65 -5.75 17.99
CA ASP A 29 -1.99 -7.14 18.34
C ASP A 29 -3.39 -7.54 17.83
N ASP A 30 -4.34 -6.62 17.83
CA ASP A 30 -5.70 -6.85 17.31
C ASP A 30 -5.67 -7.01 15.80
N TRP A 31 -4.83 -6.23 15.13
CA TRP A 31 -4.66 -6.30 13.69
C TRP A 31 -3.98 -7.62 13.27
N LEU A 32 -2.97 -8.07 14.02
CA LEU A 32 -2.36 -9.39 13.83
C LEU A 32 -3.36 -10.53 14.05
N ARG A 33 -4.24 -10.43 15.05
CA ARG A 33 -5.33 -11.42 15.25
C ARG A 33 -6.30 -11.45 14.07
N LEU A 34 -6.52 -10.32 13.40
CA LEU A 34 -7.36 -10.27 12.19
C LEU A 34 -6.65 -10.92 11.00
N VAL A 35 -5.35 -10.66 10.80
CA VAL A 35 -4.50 -11.35 9.81
C VAL A 35 -4.56 -12.86 9.99
N GLU A 36 -4.35 -13.34 11.22
CA GLU A 36 -4.41 -14.78 11.54
C GLU A 36 -5.81 -15.34 11.23
N LYS A 37 -6.88 -14.59 11.55
CA LYS A 37 -8.24 -15.02 11.27
C LYS A 37 -8.51 -15.13 9.76
N VAL A 38 -8.03 -14.19 8.94
CA VAL A 38 -8.14 -14.25 7.47
C VAL A 38 -7.43 -15.51 6.95
N GLN A 39 -6.20 -15.76 7.40
CA GLN A 39 -5.42 -16.94 7.01
C GLN A 39 -6.12 -18.26 7.42
N LYS A 40 -6.73 -18.33 8.61
CA LYS A 40 -7.51 -19.49 9.07
C LYS A 40 -8.71 -19.82 8.16
N HIS A 41 -9.23 -18.84 7.42
CA HIS A 41 -10.30 -19.05 6.44
C HIS A 41 -9.76 -19.39 5.03
N GLY A 42 -8.45 -19.61 4.89
CA GLY A 42 -7.82 -19.94 3.60
C GLY A 42 -7.83 -18.75 2.62
N LEU A 43 -7.78 -17.54 3.16
CA LEU A 43 -7.71 -16.27 2.42
C LEU A 43 -6.36 -15.60 2.69
N LYS A 44 -5.90 -14.77 1.76
CA LYS A 44 -4.67 -13.98 1.89
C LYS A 44 -5.00 -12.60 2.45
N PRO A 45 -4.49 -12.22 3.63
CA PRO A 45 -4.65 -10.86 4.11
C PRO A 45 -3.75 -9.91 3.31
N LYS A 46 -4.30 -8.74 2.96
CA LYS A 46 -3.56 -7.62 2.36
C LYS A 46 -3.80 -6.37 3.23
N PRO A 47 -3.06 -6.19 4.33
CA PRO A 47 -3.21 -5.01 5.17
C PRO A 47 -2.84 -3.74 4.40
N GLU A 48 -3.58 -2.67 4.65
CA GLU A 48 -3.30 -1.33 4.14
C GLU A 48 -2.71 -0.49 5.28
N LEU A 49 -1.56 0.13 5.01
CA LEU A 49 -0.81 0.93 5.96
C LEU A 49 -0.75 2.39 5.50
N GLY A 50 -1.38 3.26 6.27
CA GLY A 50 -1.26 4.72 6.12
C GLY A 50 -0.18 5.32 7.03
N ILE A 51 0.40 6.44 6.60
CA ILE A 51 1.33 7.22 7.44
C ILE A 51 0.59 8.20 8.38
N GLN A 52 -0.66 8.52 8.06
CA GLN A 52 -1.50 9.43 8.84
C GLN A 52 -2.70 8.69 9.42
N PHE A 53 -3.10 9.07 10.63
CA PHE A 53 -4.29 8.55 11.25
C PHE A 53 -5.52 9.25 10.66
N GLY A 54 -6.55 8.50 10.26
CA GLY A 54 -7.71 9.06 9.57
C GLY A 54 -7.56 9.12 8.06
N ALA A 55 -6.41 8.68 7.53
CA ALA A 55 -6.22 8.50 6.11
C ALA A 55 -7.08 7.32 5.63
N GLY A 56 -7.91 7.54 4.61
CA GLY A 56 -8.91 6.56 4.17
C GLY A 56 -10.30 7.18 3.90
N GLY A 57 -10.38 8.50 3.85
CA GLY A 57 -11.54 9.27 3.43
C GLY A 57 -11.08 10.50 2.63
N ASP A 58 -12.03 11.28 2.11
CA ASP A 58 -11.76 12.54 1.40
C ASP A 58 -11.25 13.63 2.38
N THR A 59 -10.09 13.38 2.99
CA THR A 59 -9.51 14.19 4.06
C THR A 59 -8.86 15.41 3.46
N GLU A 60 -9.39 16.58 3.80
CA GLU A 60 -8.84 17.86 3.36
C GLU A 60 -7.36 18.03 3.77
N THR A 61 -6.53 18.48 2.83
CA THR A 61 -5.09 18.70 3.02
C THR A 61 -4.77 19.54 4.28
N SER A 62 -5.64 20.51 4.60
CA SER A 62 -5.48 21.37 5.78
C SER A 62 -5.64 20.64 7.13
N ALA A 63 -6.47 19.59 7.19
CA ALA A 63 -6.63 18.77 8.38
C ALA A 63 -5.39 17.88 8.62
N LEU A 64 -4.79 17.37 7.55
CA LEU A 64 -3.55 16.60 7.60
C LEU A 64 -2.35 17.46 8.02
N GLU A 65 -2.26 18.69 7.52
CA GLU A 65 -1.22 19.65 7.95
C GLU A 65 -1.26 19.94 9.44
N SER A 66 -2.46 20.02 10.03
CA SER A 66 -2.64 20.25 11.47
C SER A 66 -2.18 19.08 12.36
N THR A 67 -2.15 17.87 11.79
CA THR A 67 -1.70 16.64 12.46
C THR A 67 -0.18 16.49 12.42
N GLY A 68 0.49 17.28 11.58
CA GLY A 68 1.95 17.29 11.43
C GLY A 68 2.48 16.22 10.46
N THR A 69 3.77 16.33 10.16
CA THR A 69 4.50 15.36 9.34
C THR A 69 4.78 14.10 10.16
N SER A 70 4.01 13.04 9.93
CA SER A 70 4.22 11.75 10.60
C SER A 70 5.46 11.02 10.05
N ASP A 71 6.23 10.40 10.93
CA ASP A 71 7.40 9.58 10.60
C ASP A 71 6.96 8.15 10.25
N PRO A 72 7.46 7.52 9.15
CA PRO A 72 7.03 6.18 8.75
C PRO A 72 7.48 5.05 9.69
N ALA A 73 8.21 5.34 10.77
CA ALA A 73 8.73 4.30 11.68
C ALA A 73 7.64 3.34 12.19
N LYS A 74 6.46 3.85 12.56
CA LYS A 74 5.33 3.02 13.01
C LYS A 74 4.79 2.12 11.91
N LEU A 75 4.68 2.66 10.69
CA LEU A 75 4.26 1.91 9.51
C LEU A 75 5.26 0.79 9.20
N ILE A 76 6.56 1.08 9.28
CA ILE A 76 7.63 0.11 9.04
C ILE A 76 7.61 -0.99 10.10
N GLU A 77 7.44 -0.62 11.38
CA GLU A 77 7.33 -1.60 12.48
C GLU A 77 6.14 -2.54 12.26
N MET A 78 4.97 -1.99 11.95
CA MET A 78 3.79 -2.79 11.64
C MET A 78 4.00 -3.69 10.41
N GLY A 79 4.66 -3.16 9.37
CA GLY A 79 5.04 -3.93 8.19
C GLY A 79 5.93 -5.13 8.52
N ARG A 80 6.92 -4.96 9.41
CA ARG A 80 7.76 -6.07 9.89
C ARG A 80 6.94 -7.12 10.65
N MET A 81 5.98 -6.69 11.47
CA MET A 81 5.08 -7.59 12.19
C MET A 81 4.22 -8.41 11.22
N PHE A 82 3.72 -7.79 10.14
CA PHE A 82 2.97 -8.49 9.09
C PHE A 82 3.79 -9.50 8.32
N LEU A 83 5.04 -9.15 7.97
CA LEU A 83 5.96 -10.10 7.34
C LEU A 83 6.19 -11.31 8.24
N ALA A 84 6.42 -11.08 9.54
CA ALA A 84 6.56 -12.14 10.52
C ALA A 84 5.30 -13.02 10.66
N ALA A 85 4.11 -12.44 10.42
CA ALA A 85 2.84 -13.15 10.38
C ALA A 85 2.53 -13.83 9.03
N GLY A 86 3.45 -13.79 8.05
CA GLY A 86 3.27 -14.44 6.75
C GLY A 86 2.33 -13.70 5.79
N VAL A 87 2.20 -12.38 5.93
CA VAL A 87 1.51 -11.54 4.94
C VAL A 87 2.38 -11.45 3.67
N GLU A 88 1.80 -11.81 2.53
CA GLU A 88 2.52 -11.81 1.24
C GLU A 88 2.74 -10.40 0.70
N VAL A 89 1.72 -9.54 0.77
CA VAL A 89 1.76 -8.16 0.26
C VAL A 89 1.00 -7.24 1.20
N MET A 90 1.60 -6.11 1.55
CA MET A 90 0.95 -5.00 2.22
C MET A 90 0.79 -3.81 1.25
N MET A 91 -0.30 -3.07 1.37
CA MET A 91 -0.53 -1.84 0.63
C MET A 91 -0.06 -0.64 1.45
N ILE A 92 0.56 0.34 0.80
CA ILE A 92 0.91 1.64 1.38
C ILE A 92 -0.01 2.67 0.74
N GLU A 93 -0.80 3.33 1.57
CA GLU A 93 -1.76 4.34 1.16
C GLU A 93 -1.06 5.60 0.62
N SER A 94 -1.66 6.27 -0.38
CA SER A 94 -1.07 7.47 -1.00
C SER A 94 -1.22 8.74 -0.16
N GLU A 95 -2.22 8.79 0.73
CA GLU A 95 -2.54 9.93 1.57
C GLU A 95 -1.38 10.29 2.53
N GLY A 96 -0.99 11.57 2.51
CA GLY A 96 0.16 12.04 3.29
C GLY A 96 1.53 11.73 2.67
N ILE A 97 1.58 11.03 1.52
CA ILE A 97 2.82 10.75 0.76
C ILE A 97 2.81 11.44 -0.59
N THR A 98 1.86 11.12 -1.45
CA THR A 98 1.69 11.71 -2.78
C THR A 98 0.38 12.46 -2.93
N GLU A 99 -0.63 12.07 -2.14
CA GLU A 99 -1.96 12.66 -2.09
C GLU A 99 -2.11 13.54 -0.84
N ASN A 100 -2.91 14.59 -0.93
CA ASN A 100 -3.18 15.56 0.15
C ASN A 100 -1.91 16.17 0.77
N VAL A 101 -0.86 16.35 -0.04
CA VAL A 101 0.40 17.02 0.34
C VAL A 101 0.78 18.08 -0.68
N ARG A 102 1.42 19.17 -0.22
CA ARG A 102 1.94 20.22 -1.10
C ARG A 102 3.17 19.79 -1.92
N SER A 103 3.95 18.86 -1.37
CA SER A 103 5.15 18.31 -1.99
C SER A 103 5.27 16.82 -1.69
N TRP A 104 5.54 16.02 -2.71
CA TRP A 104 5.67 14.57 -2.57
C TRP A 104 6.77 14.17 -1.61
N ARG A 105 6.42 13.27 -0.68
CA ARG A 105 7.28 12.75 0.38
C ARG A 105 8.07 11.54 -0.10
N THR A 106 8.92 11.73 -1.10
CA THR A 106 9.78 10.66 -1.64
C THR A 106 10.74 10.09 -0.59
N ASP A 107 11.05 10.85 0.47
CA ASP A 107 11.81 10.39 1.64
C ASP A 107 11.11 9.24 2.38
N VAL A 108 9.77 9.26 2.44
CA VAL A 108 8.97 8.21 3.08
C VAL A 108 9.08 6.91 2.29
N ILE A 109 8.92 6.98 0.96
CA ILE A 109 9.05 5.83 0.06
C ILE A 109 10.44 5.20 0.20
N GLN A 110 11.50 6.02 0.22
CA GLN A 110 12.88 5.54 0.37
C GLN A 110 13.14 4.86 1.73
N LYS A 111 12.54 5.36 2.82
CA LYS A 111 12.64 4.72 4.14
C LYS A 111 11.92 3.38 4.16
N ILE A 112 10.70 3.31 3.61
CA ILE A 112 9.93 2.07 3.52
C ILE A 112 10.71 1.01 2.74
N LEU A 113 11.19 1.34 1.55
CA LEU A 113 11.94 0.41 0.69
C LEU A 113 13.32 0.02 1.23
N ARG A 114 13.86 0.77 2.21
CA ARG A 114 15.09 0.40 2.91
C ARG A 114 14.85 -0.71 3.93
N ASP A 115 13.69 -0.68 4.58
CA ASP A 115 13.41 -1.48 5.76
C ASP A 115 12.44 -2.65 5.51
N LEU A 116 11.64 -2.57 4.44
CA LEU A 116 10.71 -3.60 4.00
C LEU A 116 11.08 -4.08 2.58
N PRO A 117 10.95 -5.39 2.27
CA PRO A 117 11.24 -5.91 0.94
C PRO A 117 10.25 -5.34 -0.10
N MET A 118 10.78 -4.91 -1.24
CA MET A 118 9.98 -4.28 -2.30
C MET A 118 8.90 -5.21 -2.84
N GLU A 119 9.17 -6.51 -2.91
CA GLU A 119 8.23 -7.54 -3.38
C GLU A 119 7.01 -7.71 -2.47
N ASN A 120 7.11 -7.30 -1.20
CA ASN A 120 6.03 -7.41 -0.22
C ASN A 120 5.25 -6.09 -0.06
N VAL A 121 5.61 -5.03 -0.78
CA VAL A 121 5.04 -3.69 -0.62
C VAL A 121 4.43 -3.21 -1.94
N MET A 122 3.17 -2.74 -1.88
CA MET A 122 2.45 -2.14 -3.00
C MET A 122 2.05 -0.72 -2.65
N PHE A 123 2.59 0.27 -3.37
CA PHE A 123 2.19 1.67 -3.19
C PHE A 123 0.93 1.98 -3.98
N GLU A 124 -0.04 2.58 -3.31
CA GLU A 124 -1.20 3.18 -3.96
C GLU A 124 -0.76 4.37 -4.82
N ALA A 125 -1.46 4.54 -5.94
CA ALA A 125 -1.20 5.58 -6.91
C ALA A 125 -2.52 6.12 -7.46
N ALA A 126 -3.32 6.73 -6.59
CA ALA A 126 -4.69 7.14 -6.89
C ALA A 126 -4.79 8.34 -7.85
N GLU A 127 -3.80 9.23 -7.90
CA GLU A 127 -3.85 10.45 -8.72
C GLU A 127 -3.19 10.29 -10.11
N PRO A 128 -3.78 10.87 -11.19
CA PRO A 128 -3.22 10.84 -12.56
C PRO A 128 -1.75 11.28 -12.69
N LYS A 129 -1.31 12.19 -11.82
CA LYS A 129 0.07 12.69 -11.77
C LYS A 129 1.04 11.65 -11.19
N VAL A 130 0.56 10.82 -10.27
CA VAL A 130 1.30 9.66 -9.75
C VAL A 130 1.26 8.53 -10.79
N PHE A 131 0.11 8.34 -11.44
CA PHE A 131 -0.11 7.25 -12.38
C PHE A 131 -1.25 7.51 -13.35
N ASN A 132 -1.04 7.26 -14.65
CA ASN A 132 -2.06 7.53 -15.67
C ASN A 132 -2.86 6.26 -16.02
N CYS A 133 -4.18 6.41 -16.15
CA CYS A 133 -5.26 5.49 -15.76
C CYS A 133 -5.45 4.17 -16.54
N GLN A 134 -4.42 3.57 -17.13
CA GLN A 134 -4.60 2.37 -17.95
C GLN A 134 -3.52 1.32 -17.69
N VAL A 135 -3.94 0.06 -17.48
CA VAL A 135 -3.04 -1.10 -17.32
C VAL A 135 -2.04 -1.20 -18.48
N VAL A 136 -2.51 -0.91 -19.70
CA VAL A 136 -1.66 -0.85 -20.90
C VAL A 136 -0.64 0.28 -20.79
N GLN A 137 -1.08 1.48 -20.40
CA GLN A 137 -0.20 2.62 -20.24
C GLN A 137 0.87 2.38 -19.16
N LEU A 138 0.52 1.70 -18.06
CA LEU A 138 1.49 1.26 -17.06
C LEU A 138 2.50 0.27 -17.62
N ALA A 139 2.03 -0.76 -18.31
CA ALA A 139 2.91 -1.76 -18.91
C ALA A 139 3.90 -1.08 -19.88
N CYS A 140 3.42 -0.11 -20.65
CA CYS A 140 4.23 0.69 -21.56
C CYS A 140 5.22 1.62 -20.82
N LEU A 141 4.82 2.26 -19.71
CA LEU A 141 5.70 3.06 -18.86
C LEU A 141 6.83 2.19 -18.27
N ARG A 142 6.51 1.02 -17.71
CA ARG A 142 7.48 0.07 -17.15
C ARG A 142 8.41 -0.54 -18.19
N SER A 143 7.98 -0.55 -19.45
CA SER A 143 8.79 -1.00 -20.58
C SER A 143 9.57 0.13 -21.24
N GLY A 144 9.45 1.38 -20.74
CA GLY A 144 10.12 2.56 -21.29
C GLY A 144 9.62 2.99 -22.68
N ILE A 145 8.47 2.48 -23.14
CA ILE A 145 7.91 2.73 -24.48
C ILE A 145 6.78 3.77 -24.46
N TRP A 146 6.50 4.35 -23.30
CA TRP A 146 5.49 5.39 -23.11
C TRP A 146 5.89 6.31 -21.97
N GLY A 147 5.45 7.57 -22.04
CA GLY A 147 5.71 8.60 -21.04
C GLY A 147 6.36 9.85 -21.61
N MET A 148 6.58 10.85 -20.77
CA MET A 148 7.20 12.12 -21.15
C MET A 148 8.73 12.00 -21.13
N ALA A 149 9.44 13.13 -21.13
CA ALA A 149 10.90 13.20 -21.14
C ALA A 149 11.58 12.33 -20.06
N ASP A 150 10.89 12.01 -18.96
CA ASP A 150 11.48 11.33 -17.80
C ASP A 150 11.44 9.80 -17.89
N THR A 151 10.58 9.22 -18.74
CA THR A 151 10.36 7.76 -18.79
C THR A 151 10.53 7.13 -20.17
N PHE A 152 10.25 7.86 -21.27
CA PHE A 152 10.44 7.31 -22.62
C PHE A 152 11.93 7.05 -22.92
N GLY A 153 12.28 5.81 -23.24
CA GLY A 153 13.65 5.36 -23.52
C GLY A 153 14.59 5.34 -22.31
N LYS A 154 14.10 5.64 -21.10
CA LYS A 154 14.92 5.76 -19.87
C LYS A 154 14.70 4.64 -18.85
N VAL A 155 13.69 3.80 -19.04
CA VAL A 155 13.46 2.61 -18.22
C VAL A 155 14.07 1.41 -18.92
N VAL A 156 15.20 0.93 -18.41
CA VAL A 156 15.91 -0.25 -18.91
C VAL A 156 16.14 -1.24 -17.77
N SER A 157 15.91 -2.52 -18.03
CA SER A 157 16.37 -3.59 -17.16
C SER A 157 17.40 -4.43 -17.89
N PHE A 158 18.45 -4.82 -17.18
CA PHE A 158 19.39 -5.80 -17.70
C PHE A 158 18.64 -7.13 -17.88
N ARG A 159 18.68 -7.65 -19.10
CA ARG A 159 18.15 -8.97 -19.43
C ARG A 159 19.35 -9.81 -19.84
N ASP A 160 19.69 -10.81 -19.04
CA ASP A 160 20.57 -11.87 -19.50
C ASP A 160 19.93 -12.45 -20.77
N GLY A 161 20.62 -12.34 -21.90
CA GLY A 161 20.15 -12.94 -23.14
C GLY A 161 20.01 -14.45 -22.93
N ASN A 162 18.90 -15.02 -23.43
CA ASN A 162 18.68 -16.48 -23.46
C ASN A 162 19.92 -17.26 -23.90
#